data_AF-A0A357LX79-F1
#
_entry.id   AF-A0A357LX79-F1
#
_cell.length_a   1.000
_cell.length_b   1.000
_cell.length_c   1.000
_cell.angle_alpha   90.00
_cell.angle_beta   90.00
_cell.angle_gamma   90.00
#
_symmetry.space_group_name_H-M   'P 1'
#
loop_
_entity.id
_entity.type
_entity.pdbx_description
1 polymer ?
#
loop_
_entity_poly.entity_id
_entity_poly.type
_entity_poly.pdbx_seq_one_letter_code
_entity_poly.pdbx_strand_id
1 'polypeptide(L)'
;MARLTVQTFLNGFWHDACELQFKEPDAGRYGKVLLEYDAGYVARFQGNPAALVSVCYPLDFFPHETSQWPAFLLDIMPLGAARRYWGQYLNLPDIQHPKYDFQLLKEATRAPVGNLRIKESASESELTAIGFPMDQVLEQATEFLDYARSQGAAVGGATGAGGDAPKYQLIRGDDNLYYPDAALPDNRALEYLLIKFPRRSSSQGRALDSDRLILETEHAYYELAKRLGVDSVQATL
;
A
#
# COMPACT_ATOMS: atom_id res chain seq x y z
N MET A 1 16.26 -7.91 19.32
CA MET A 1 15.33 -6.78 19.48
C MET A 1 15.54 -5.83 18.31
N ALA A 2 14.47 -5.46 17.61
CA ALA A 2 14.50 -4.54 16.46
C ALA A 2 13.39 -3.50 16.61
N ARG A 3 13.50 -2.38 15.89
CA ARG A 3 12.56 -1.27 15.93
C ARG A 3 12.15 -0.85 14.53
N LEU A 4 10.91 -0.42 14.37
CA LEU A 4 10.38 0.21 13.17
C LEU A 4 9.53 1.41 13.56
N THR A 5 9.48 2.41 12.69
CA THR A 5 8.70 3.63 12.91
C THR A 5 7.49 3.62 11.99
N VAL A 6 6.28 3.71 12.56
CA VAL A 6 5.06 3.96 11.78
C VAL A 6 4.95 5.46 11.56
N GLN A 7 4.75 5.85 10.30
CA GLN A 7 4.45 7.23 9.95
C GLN A 7 3.00 7.38 9.51
N THR A 8 2.43 8.55 9.77
CA THR A 8 1.13 8.99 9.24
C THR A 8 1.32 10.15 8.27
N PHE A 9 0.59 10.16 7.15
CA PHE A 9 0.53 11.28 6.24
C PHE A 9 -0.59 12.21 6.66
N LEU A 10 -0.24 13.42 7.13
CA LEU A 10 -1.17 14.42 7.61
C LEU A 10 -0.72 15.81 7.17
N ASN A 11 -1.68 16.60 6.67
CA ASN A 11 -1.45 17.98 6.23
C ASN A 11 -0.33 18.10 5.19
N GLY A 12 -0.20 17.12 4.28
CA GLY A 12 0.80 17.13 3.21
C GLY A 12 2.20 16.64 3.63
N PHE A 13 2.38 16.15 4.86
CA PHE A 13 3.67 15.69 5.36
C PHE A 13 3.57 14.34 6.06
N TRP A 14 4.65 13.55 5.99
CA TRP A 14 4.81 12.36 6.81
C TRP A 14 5.31 12.73 8.20
N HIS A 15 4.65 12.22 9.24
CA HIS A 15 5.03 12.43 10.64
C HIS A 15 5.35 11.09 11.29
N ASP A 16 6.41 11.03 12.10
CA ASP A 16 6.70 9.87 12.94
C ASP A 16 5.62 9.77 14.02
N ALA A 17 4.76 8.74 13.93
CA ALA A 17 3.58 8.60 14.77
C ALA A 17 3.87 7.72 16.00
N CYS A 18 4.38 6.50 15.77
CA CYS A 18 4.71 5.58 16.85
C CYS A 18 5.93 4.70 16.52
N GLU A 19 6.63 4.27 17.57
CA GLU A 19 7.68 3.26 17.49
C GLU A 19 7.09 1.87 17.80
N LEU A 20 7.48 0.88 16.99
CA LEU A 20 7.19 -0.52 17.21
C LEU A 20 8.47 -1.22 17.66
N GLN A 21 8.45 -1.91 18.79
CA GLN A 21 9.57 -2.70 19.28
C GLN A 21 9.26 -4.19 19.18
N PHE A 22 10.08 -4.90 18.42
CA PHE A 22 9.98 -6.34 18.19
C PHE A 22 11.04 -7.06 19.00
N LYS A 23 10.62 -7.80 20.04
CA LYS A 23 11.54 -8.58 20.89
C LYS A 23 12.15 -9.74 20.09
N GLU A 24 11.31 -10.46 19.35
CA GLU A 24 11.64 -11.64 18.55
C GLU A 24 11.19 -11.46 17.08
N PRO A 25 11.92 -10.72 16.24
CA PRO A 25 11.53 -10.46 14.84
C PRO A 25 11.27 -11.73 14.01
N ASP A 26 12.02 -12.81 14.27
CA ASP A 26 11.90 -14.08 13.56
C ASP A 26 10.61 -14.85 13.89
N ALA A 27 9.90 -14.49 14.97
CA ALA A 27 8.55 -15.00 15.24
C ALA A 27 7.51 -14.44 14.25
N GLY A 28 7.88 -13.41 13.47
CA GLY A 28 7.00 -12.79 12.49
C GLY A 28 5.75 -12.22 13.12
N ARG A 29 4.63 -12.27 12.38
CA ARG A 29 3.31 -11.81 12.85
C ARG A 29 2.82 -12.42 14.17
N TYR A 30 3.38 -13.54 14.60
CA TYR A 30 3.04 -14.19 15.88
C TYR A 30 3.90 -13.71 17.06
N GLY A 31 4.89 -12.85 16.81
CA GLY A 31 5.77 -12.30 17.84
C GLY A 31 5.14 -11.14 18.61
N LYS A 32 5.62 -10.94 19.84
CA LYS A 32 5.21 -9.81 20.69
C LYS A 32 5.71 -8.48 20.14
N VAL A 33 4.86 -7.46 20.26
CA VAL A 33 5.19 -6.08 19.86
C VAL A 33 4.85 -5.13 21.00
N LEU A 34 5.73 -4.18 21.25
CA LEU A 34 5.42 -2.99 22.04
C LEU A 34 5.18 -1.84 21.05
N LEU A 35 4.02 -1.20 21.14
CA LEU A 35 3.70 0.00 20.36
C LEU A 35 3.65 1.19 21.31
N GLU A 36 4.37 2.26 20.98
CA GLU A 36 4.38 3.49 21.77
C GLU A 36 4.30 4.69 20.84
N TYR A 37 3.28 5.53 20.99
CA TYR A 37 3.20 6.78 20.25
C TYR A 37 4.29 7.75 20.72
N ASP A 38 4.81 8.53 19.78
CA ASP A 38 5.69 9.64 20.13
C ASP A 38 4.91 10.69 20.94
N ALA A 39 5.45 11.11 22.09
CA ALA A 39 4.76 12.05 22.98
C ALA A 39 4.50 13.42 22.31
N GLY A 40 5.42 13.87 21.44
CA GLY A 40 5.24 15.09 20.66
C GLY A 40 4.14 14.95 19.61
N TYR A 41 4.06 13.79 18.97
CA TYR A 41 2.98 13.44 18.04
C TYR A 41 1.60 13.43 18.73
N VAL A 42 1.49 12.79 19.90
CA VAL A 42 0.26 12.78 20.72
C VAL A 42 -0.17 14.19 21.08
N ALA A 43 0.75 14.99 21.63
CA ALA A 43 0.47 16.37 22.03
C ALA A 43 0.04 17.25 20.85
N ARG A 44 0.59 17.01 19.65
CA ARG A 44 0.30 17.78 18.44
C ARG A 44 -1.03 17.42 17.80
N PHE A 45 -1.41 16.14 17.77
CA PHE A 45 -2.55 15.64 17.01
C PHE A 45 -3.71 15.13 17.88
N GLN A 46 -3.71 15.47 19.17
CA GLN A 46 -4.77 15.10 20.10
C GLN A 46 -6.17 15.44 19.53
N GLY A 47 -7.07 14.46 19.55
CA GLY A 47 -8.44 14.62 19.05
C GLY A 47 -8.59 14.56 17.53
N ASN A 48 -7.53 14.35 16.76
CA ASN A 48 -7.61 14.13 15.31
C ASN A 48 -7.75 12.63 14.99
N PRO A 49 -8.91 12.16 14.49
CA PRO A 49 -9.10 10.73 14.17
C PRO A 49 -8.16 10.22 13.07
N ALA A 50 -7.74 11.08 12.13
CA ALA A 50 -6.83 10.70 11.05
C ALA A 50 -5.39 10.41 11.54
N ALA A 51 -5.07 10.80 12.77
CA ALA A 51 -3.77 10.59 13.38
C ALA A 51 -3.60 9.23 14.07
N LEU A 52 -4.68 8.46 14.21
CA LEU A 52 -4.66 7.12 14.78
C LEU A 52 -4.02 6.14 13.80
N VAL A 53 -3.11 5.27 14.28
CA VAL A 53 -2.62 4.15 13.46
C VAL A 53 -3.66 3.02 13.35
N SER A 54 -4.58 2.96 14.31
CA SER A 54 -5.78 2.11 14.27
C SER A 54 -6.72 2.53 15.40
N VAL A 55 -8.02 2.31 15.21
CA VAL A 55 -9.05 2.58 16.22
C VAL A 55 -8.85 1.79 17.53
N CYS A 56 -8.09 0.68 17.47
CA CYS A 56 -7.77 -0.13 18.65
C CYS A 56 -6.61 0.44 19.49
N TYR A 57 -5.90 1.44 18.98
CA TYR A 57 -4.73 2.05 19.62
C TYR A 57 -4.97 3.56 19.76
N PRO A 58 -5.68 3.99 20.82
CA PRO A 58 -5.99 5.39 21.03
C PRO A 58 -4.72 6.23 21.11
N LEU A 59 -4.82 7.50 20.69
CA LEU A 59 -3.71 8.44 20.73
C LEU A 59 -3.44 8.87 22.18
N ASP A 60 -2.60 8.12 22.87
CA ASP A 60 -2.24 8.30 24.27
C ASP A 60 -0.72 8.17 24.52
N PHE A 61 -0.30 8.45 25.75
CA PHE A 61 1.11 8.42 26.17
C PHE A 61 1.53 7.06 26.74
N PHE A 62 0.69 6.03 26.63
CA PHE A 62 0.94 4.75 27.27
C PHE A 62 1.44 3.72 26.25
N PRO A 63 2.36 2.83 26.64
CA PRO A 63 2.78 1.74 25.78
C PRO A 63 1.67 0.68 25.68
N HIS A 64 1.50 0.14 24.47
CA HIS A 64 0.56 -0.93 24.16
C HIS A 64 1.34 -2.21 23.85
N GLU A 65 1.39 -3.15 24.80
CA GLU A 65 2.03 -4.47 24.58
C GLU A 65 1.01 -5.47 24.01
N THR A 66 1.40 -6.15 22.93
CA THR A 66 0.58 -7.18 22.29
C THR A 66 1.31 -8.52 22.25
N SER A 67 0.55 -9.61 22.35
CA SER A 67 1.08 -10.98 22.28
C SER A 67 1.48 -11.41 20.87
N GLN A 68 0.92 -10.75 19.86
CA GLN A 68 1.16 -10.91 18.43
C GLN A 68 1.16 -9.52 17.77
N TRP A 69 1.46 -9.42 16.47
CA TRP A 69 1.46 -8.12 15.80
C TRP A 69 0.09 -7.43 15.86
N PRO A 70 0.05 -6.09 16.05
CA PRO A 70 -1.14 -5.29 15.81
C PRO A 70 -1.72 -5.57 14.42
N ALA A 71 -3.05 -5.76 14.34
CA ALA A 71 -3.70 -6.19 13.09
C ALA A 71 -3.46 -5.24 11.92
N PHE A 72 -3.40 -3.93 12.18
CA PHE A 72 -3.16 -2.92 11.12
C PHE A 72 -1.81 -3.10 10.41
N LEU A 73 -0.82 -3.76 11.03
CA LEU A 73 0.44 -4.08 10.36
C LEU A 73 0.25 -5.11 9.25
N LEU A 74 -0.74 -6.00 9.39
CA LEU A 74 -1.09 -6.96 8.36
C LEU A 74 -1.84 -6.30 7.20
N ASP A 75 -2.59 -5.22 7.48
CA ASP A 75 -3.33 -4.46 6.49
C ASP A 75 -2.41 -3.64 5.57
N ILE A 76 -1.27 -3.17 6.08
CA ILE A 76 -0.31 -2.37 5.28
C ILE A 76 0.80 -3.21 4.62
N MET A 77 1.06 -4.42 5.14
CA MET A 77 2.08 -5.31 4.59
C MET A 77 1.62 -5.88 3.23
N PRO A 78 2.53 -6.13 2.27
CA PRO A 78 2.19 -6.83 1.03
C PRO A 78 1.57 -8.21 1.28
N LEU A 79 0.52 -8.50 0.53
CA LEU A 79 -0.17 -9.80 0.50
C LEU A 79 -0.22 -10.36 -0.92
N GLY A 80 -0.59 -11.64 -1.07
CA GLY A 80 -0.84 -12.27 -2.37
C GLY A 80 0.32 -12.13 -3.36
N ALA A 81 0.03 -11.61 -4.55
CA ALA A 81 1.00 -11.40 -5.62
C ALA A 81 2.13 -10.44 -5.23
N ALA A 82 1.83 -9.34 -4.54
CA ALA A 82 2.83 -8.39 -4.08
C ALA A 82 3.80 -9.03 -3.07
N ARG A 83 3.29 -9.86 -2.15
CA ARG A 83 4.14 -10.64 -1.23
C ARG A 83 5.09 -11.58 -1.97
N ARG A 84 4.61 -12.30 -2.98
CA ARG A 84 5.45 -13.22 -3.78
C ARG A 84 6.53 -12.45 -4.56
N TYR A 85 6.18 -11.30 -5.12
CA TYR A 85 7.13 -10.42 -5.81
C TYR A 85 8.25 -9.97 -4.87
N TRP A 86 7.90 -9.41 -3.71
CA TRP A 86 8.89 -8.97 -2.73
C TRP A 86 9.73 -10.12 -2.19
N GLY A 87 9.14 -11.32 -2.03
CA GLY A 87 9.90 -12.51 -1.69
C GLY A 87 11.00 -12.85 -2.71
N GLN A 88 10.71 -12.74 -4.01
CA GLN A 88 11.70 -12.94 -5.06
C GLN A 88 12.74 -11.81 -5.07
N TYR A 89 12.29 -10.56 -5.02
CA TYR A 89 13.15 -9.37 -5.07
C TYR A 89 14.16 -9.33 -3.91
N LEU A 90 13.72 -9.70 -2.71
CA LEU A 90 14.54 -9.73 -1.50
C LEU A 90 15.26 -11.07 -1.28
N ASN A 91 15.18 -12.01 -2.22
CA ASN A 91 15.76 -13.35 -2.13
C ASN A 91 15.33 -14.12 -0.86
N LEU A 92 14.03 -14.10 -0.55
CA LEU A 92 13.41 -14.76 0.61
C LEU A 92 12.75 -16.07 0.18
N PRO A 93 13.43 -17.23 0.33
CA PRO A 93 13.07 -18.47 -0.37
C PRO A 93 11.74 -19.10 0.08
N ASP A 94 11.25 -18.76 1.27
CA ASP A 94 9.95 -19.24 1.77
C ASP A 94 9.13 -18.06 2.31
N ILE A 95 8.81 -17.11 1.42
CA ILE A 95 8.16 -15.86 1.78
C ILE A 95 6.81 -16.04 2.49
N GLN A 96 6.21 -17.24 2.50
CA GLN A 96 4.97 -17.50 3.27
C GLN A 96 5.26 -17.76 4.76
N HIS A 97 6.49 -18.17 5.08
CA HIS A 97 6.91 -18.40 6.46
C HIS A 97 6.91 -17.09 7.28
N PRO A 98 6.30 -17.07 8.49
CA PRO A 98 6.20 -15.86 9.32
C PRO A 98 7.54 -15.16 9.62
N LYS A 99 8.64 -15.91 9.73
CA LYS A 99 9.98 -15.36 9.97
C LYS A 99 10.39 -14.23 9.02
N TYR A 100 9.83 -14.17 7.81
CA TYR A 100 10.11 -13.10 6.86
C TYR A 100 9.16 -11.90 6.96
N ASP A 101 8.10 -11.98 7.77
CA ASP A 101 7.11 -10.91 7.94
C ASP A 101 7.80 -9.62 8.39
N PHE A 102 8.74 -9.69 9.35
CA PHE A 102 9.47 -8.51 9.82
C PHE A 102 10.24 -7.82 8.69
N GLN A 103 10.97 -8.60 7.89
CA GLN A 103 11.72 -8.05 6.76
C GLN A 103 10.79 -7.47 5.70
N LEU A 104 9.68 -8.14 5.41
CA LEU A 104 8.68 -7.66 4.46
C LEU A 104 8.02 -6.36 4.95
N LEU A 105 7.64 -6.28 6.23
CA LEU A 105 7.10 -5.07 6.83
C LEU A 105 8.11 -3.92 6.73
N LYS A 106 9.37 -4.17 7.06
CA LYS A 106 10.44 -3.18 7.04
C LYS A 106 10.77 -2.65 5.64
N GLU A 107 10.78 -3.50 4.63
CA GLU A 107 11.34 -3.15 3.31
C GLU A 107 10.26 -2.86 2.26
N ALA A 108 9.02 -3.31 2.47
CA ALA A 108 8.01 -3.36 1.43
C ALA A 108 6.69 -2.67 1.82
N THR A 109 6.72 -1.62 2.64
CA THR A 109 5.51 -0.87 3.05
C THR A 109 5.66 0.65 2.86
N ARG A 110 6.26 1.03 1.73
CA ARG A 110 6.58 2.42 1.39
C ARG A 110 5.34 3.27 1.14
N ALA A 111 4.36 2.69 0.45
CA ALA A 111 3.15 3.36 0.01
C ALA A 111 1.96 2.39 0.08
N PRO A 112 1.50 2.01 1.29
CA PRO A 112 0.32 1.19 1.41
C PRO A 112 -0.95 2.01 1.24
N VAL A 113 -2.08 1.32 1.03
CA VAL A 113 -3.39 1.98 0.98
C VAL A 113 -3.65 2.72 2.30
N GLY A 114 -4.10 3.97 2.19
CA GLY A 114 -4.39 4.82 3.33
C GLY A 114 -3.28 5.82 3.59
N ASN A 115 -3.14 6.28 4.83
CA ASN A 115 -2.20 7.33 5.20
C ASN A 115 -1.07 6.81 6.10
N LEU A 116 -0.84 5.50 6.15
CA LEU A 116 0.21 4.90 6.98
C LEU A 116 1.40 4.46 6.12
N ARG A 117 2.59 4.35 6.72
CA ARG A 117 3.72 3.60 6.14
C ARG A 117 4.72 3.22 7.22
N ILE A 118 5.66 2.33 6.90
CA ILE A 118 6.85 2.12 7.72
C ILE A 118 7.97 3.00 7.20
N LYS A 119 8.51 3.87 8.06
CA LYS A 119 9.55 4.84 7.71
C LYS A 119 10.74 4.17 7.03
N GLU A 120 11.19 3.04 7.58
CA GLU A 120 12.38 2.32 7.13
C GLU A 120 12.24 1.75 5.70
N SER A 121 11.02 1.61 5.18
CA SER A 121 10.76 1.18 3.81
C SER A 121 10.84 2.33 2.79
N ALA A 122 10.80 3.57 3.26
CA ALA A 122 10.92 4.75 2.43
C ALA A 122 12.38 5.23 2.43
N SER A 123 13.15 4.89 1.41
CA SER A 123 14.42 5.56 1.15
C SER A 123 14.19 7.05 0.84
N GLU A 124 14.99 7.93 1.44
CA GLU A 124 15.02 9.38 1.20
C GLU A 124 15.51 9.74 -0.22
N SER A 125 15.68 8.78 -1.14
CA SER A 125 16.18 9.11 -2.47
C SER A 125 15.19 10.00 -3.20
N GLU A 126 15.57 11.26 -3.36
CA GLU A 126 14.96 12.30 -4.20
C GLU A 126 15.06 11.93 -5.69
N LEU A 127 14.60 10.74 -6.07
CA LEU A 127 14.44 10.41 -7.47
C LEU A 127 13.28 11.25 -7.99
N THR A 128 13.55 12.04 -9.04
CA THR A 128 12.52 12.77 -9.76
C THR A 128 11.42 11.79 -10.18
N ALA A 129 10.18 12.14 -9.88
CA ALA A 129 9.03 11.31 -10.23
C ALA A 129 8.97 11.13 -11.75
N ILE A 130 8.86 9.88 -12.22
CA ILE A 130 8.72 9.55 -13.64
C ILE A 130 7.24 9.31 -13.92
N GLY A 131 6.70 10.09 -14.85
CA GLY A 131 5.31 10.00 -15.31
C GLY A 131 5.21 9.23 -16.62
N PHE A 132 4.11 8.52 -16.80
CA PHE A 132 3.84 7.69 -17.97
C PHE A 132 2.55 8.16 -18.65
N PRO A 133 2.47 8.16 -19.98
CA PRO A 133 1.20 8.37 -20.67
C PRO A 133 0.25 7.17 -20.45
N MET A 134 -1.05 7.40 -20.57
CA MET A 134 -2.08 6.40 -20.23
C MET A 134 -1.97 5.13 -21.08
N ASP A 135 -1.62 5.26 -22.36
CA ASP A 135 -1.41 4.12 -23.26
C ASP A 135 -0.33 3.17 -22.74
N GLN A 136 0.81 3.68 -22.27
CA GLN A 136 1.87 2.85 -21.67
C GLN A 136 1.41 2.17 -20.38
N VAL A 137 0.57 2.83 -19.57
CA VAL A 137 -0.02 2.24 -18.36
C VAL A 137 -0.97 1.10 -18.73
N LEU A 138 -1.87 1.31 -19.70
CA LEU A 138 -2.85 0.32 -20.15
C LEU A 138 -2.20 -0.87 -20.86
N GLU A 139 -1.13 -0.65 -21.61
CA GLU A 139 -0.33 -1.71 -22.22
C GLU A 139 0.52 -2.49 -21.19
N GLN A 140 0.68 -1.93 -19.99
CA GLN A 140 1.57 -2.42 -18.94
C GLN A 140 3.01 -2.51 -19.46
N ALA A 141 3.48 -1.42 -20.07
CA ALA A 141 4.84 -1.31 -20.60
C ALA A 141 5.89 -1.65 -19.52
N THR A 142 6.98 -2.30 -19.93
CA THR A 142 8.02 -2.80 -19.01
C THR A 142 8.58 -1.69 -18.14
N GLU A 143 8.86 -0.53 -18.73
CA GLU A 143 9.39 0.65 -18.07
C GLU A 143 8.45 1.17 -16.98
N PHE A 144 7.14 1.20 -17.26
CA PHE A 144 6.12 1.56 -16.28
C PHE A 144 6.08 0.54 -15.14
N LEU A 145 6.08 -0.75 -15.45
CA LEU A 145 6.02 -1.81 -14.44
C LEU A 145 7.23 -1.79 -13.50
N ASP A 146 8.43 -1.63 -14.06
CA ASP A 146 9.66 -1.61 -13.29
C ASP A 146 9.74 -0.36 -12.41
N TYR A 147 9.31 0.80 -12.93
CA TYR A 147 9.24 2.01 -12.12
C TYR A 147 8.18 1.91 -11.01
N ALA A 148 6.97 1.46 -11.33
CA ALA A 148 5.89 1.28 -10.34
C ALA A 148 6.32 0.35 -9.20
N ARG A 149 7.00 -0.76 -9.52
CA ARG A 149 7.57 -1.67 -8.52
C ARG A 149 8.59 -0.98 -7.63
N SER A 150 9.49 -0.16 -8.20
CA SER A 150 10.50 0.59 -7.42
C SER A 150 9.86 1.58 -6.43
N GLN A 151 8.66 2.08 -6.74
CA GLN A 151 7.90 2.99 -5.86
C GLN A 151 7.04 2.25 -4.83
N GLY A 152 7.07 0.92 -4.79
CA GLY A 152 6.28 0.10 -3.87
C GLY A 152 4.94 -0.39 -4.44
N ALA A 153 4.56 0.03 -5.65
CA ALA A 153 3.38 -0.49 -6.36
C ALA A 153 3.71 -1.84 -7.02
N ALA A 154 3.91 -2.87 -6.21
CA ALA A 154 4.17 -4.23 -6.68
C ALA A 154 2.91 -4.87 -7.30
N VAL A 155 3.09 -5.78 -8.25
CA VAL A 155 2.02 -6.47 -9.01
C VAL A 155 0.94 -7.00 -8.05
N GLY A 156 -0.25 -6.41 -8.08
CA GLY A 156 -1.36 -6.69 -7.14
C GLY A 156 -1.95 -5.45 -6.45
N GLY A 157 -1.30 -4.29 -6.58
CA GLY A 157 -1.74 -2.99 -6.06
C GLY A 157 -0.67 -2.31 -5.23
N ALA A 158 -1.00 -1.13 -4.67
CA ALA A 158 -0.18 -0.56 -3.60
C ALA A 158 -0.06 -1.55 -2.43
N THR A 159 0.95 -1.41 -1.57
CA THR A 159 1.17 -2.34 -0.45
C THR A 159 -0.11 -2.40 0.42
N GLY A 160 -0.55 -3.58 0.86
CA GLY A 160 -1.84 -3.73 1.55
C GLY A 160 -3.09 -3.87 0.67
N ALA A 161 -3.02 -3.61 -0.64
CA ALA A 161 -4.12 -3.96 -1.55
C ALA A 161 -4.10 -5.47 -1.85
N GLY A 162 -4.85 -6.26 -1.08
CA GLY A 162 -4.92 -7.72 -1.29
C GLY A 162 -5.46 -8.13 -2.68
N GLY A 163 -5.04 -9.32 -3.13
CA GLY A 163 -5.56 -9.99 -4.33
C GLY A 163 -4.50 -10.39 -5.36
N ASP A 164 -4.90 -11.25 -6.30
CA ASP A 164 -4.02 -11.72 -7.39
C ASP A 164 -4.27 -11.00 -8.73
N ALA A 165 -5.36 -10.23 -8.86
CA ALA A 165 -5.62 -9.43 -10.05
C ALA A 165 -4.70 -8.21 -10.09
N PRO A 166 -4.02 -7.92 -11.22
CA PRO A 166 -3.14 -6.75 -11.31
C PRO A 166 -3.97 -5.47 -11.19
N LYS A 167 -3.52 -4.57 -10.31
CA LYS A 167 -4.08 -3.23 -10.16
C LYS A 167 -2.95 -2.27 -9.81
N TYR A 168 -3.10 -1.00 -10.16
CA TYR A 168 -2.14 0.06 -9.81
C TYR A 168 -2.88 1.27 -9.28
N GLN A 169 -2.38 1.82 -8.18
CA GLN A 169 -2.81 3.13 -7.69
C GLN A 169 -1.94 4.18 -8.33
N LEU A 170 -2.58 5.15 -8.99
CA LEU A 170 -1.92 6.16 -9.79
C LEU A 170 -2.45 7.55 -9.47
N ILE A 171 -1.61 8.54 -9.71
CA ILE A 171 -1.93 9.96 -9.66
C ILE A 171 -1.82 10.49 -11.09
N ARG A 172 -2.85 11.20 -11.57
CA ARG A 172 -2.73 12.03 -12.78
C ARG A 172 -2.20 13.40 -12.39
N GLY A 173 -1.03 13.74 -12.90
CA GLY A 173 -0.36 15.02 -12.66
C GLY A 173 -0.99 16.18 -13.44
N ASP A 174 -0.57 17.41 -13.09
CA ASP A 174 -0.87 18.65 -13.82
C ASP A 174 -0.29 18.70 -15.25
N ASP A 175 0.66 17.83 -15.56
CA ASP A 175 1.21 17.57 -16.88
C ASP A 175 0.45 16.48 -17.68
N ASN A 176 -0.65 15.96 -17.13
CA ASN A 176 -1.46 14.86 -17.67
C ASN A 176 -0.73 13.52 -17.81
N LEU A 177 0.41 13.34 -17.14
CA LEU A 177 1.06 12.04 -17.00
C LEU A 177 0.54 11.31 -15.77
N TYR A 178 0.72 9.99 -15.76
CA TYR A 178 0.31 9.09 -14.69
C TYR A 178 1.51 8.58 -13.92
N TYR A 179 1.44 8.71 -12.61
CA TYR A 179 2.52 8.40 -11.68
C TYR A 179 2.03 7.32 -10.70
N PRO A 180 2.88 6.37 -10.27
CA PRO A 180 2.58 5.55 -9.11
C PRO A 180 2.17 6.40 -7.91
N ASP A 181 1.26 5.88 -7.10
CA ASP A 181 0.83 6.56 -5.88
C ASP A 181 2.03 6.89 -4.96
N ALA A 182 1.89 7.99 -4.20
CA ALA A 182 2.94 8.60 -3.39
C ALA A 182 4.19 9.12 -4.14
N ALA A 183 4.21 9.11 -5.48
CA ALA A 183 5.33 9.66 -6.27
C ALA A 183 5.23 11.18 -6.51
N LEU A 184 4.03 11.76 -6.43
CA LEU A 184 3.81 13.21 -6.59
C LEU A 184 3.31 13.85 -5.29
N PRO A 185 3.66 15.13 -5.04
CA PRO A 185 3.01 15.91 -4.00
C PRO A 185 1.55 16.23 -4.37
N ASP A 186 0.68 16.32 -3.37
CA ASP A 186 -0.77 16.55 -3.55
C ASP A 186 -1.10 17.82 -4.36
N ASN A 187 -0.26 18.86 -4.29
CA ASN A 187 -0.47 20.09 -5.05
C ASN A 187 -0.30 19.92 -6.58
N ARG A 188 0.29 18.82 -7.03
CA ARG A 188 0.40 18.43 -8.44
C ARG A 188 -0.59 17.32 -8.82
N ALA A 189 -1.29 16.74 -7.87
CA ALA A 189 -2.26 15.67 -8.11
C ALA A 189 -3.60 16.26 -8.59
N LEU A 190 -3.98 15.99 -9.82
CA LEU A 190 -5.29 16.36 -10.35
C LEU A 190 -6.35 15.29 -10.09
N GLU A 191 -5.94 14.03 -10.01
CA GLU A 191 -6.85 12.89 -9.86
C GLU A 191 -6.09 11.66 -9.31
N TYR A 192 -6.78 10.87 -8.49
CA TYR A 192 -6.27 9.61 -7.95
C TYR A 192 -7.08 8.45 -8.53
N LEU A 193 -6.39 7.42 -9.02
CA LEU A 193 -6.97 6.34 -9.81
C LEU A 193 -6.54 4.99 -9.27
N LEU A 194 -7.46 4.03 -9.26
CA LEU A 194 -7.14 2.61 -9.13
C LEU A 194 -7.46 1.93 -10.46
N ILE A 195 -6.43 1.66 -11.28
CA ILE A 195 -6.62 0.97 -12.55
C ILE A 195 -6.52 -0.53 -12.32
N LYS A 196 -7.57 -1.26 -12.70
CA LYS A 196 -7.67 -2.72 -12.58
C LYS A 196 -7.51 -3.38 -13.93
N PHE A 197 -6.78 -4.49 -13.95
CA PHE A 197 -6.52 -5.26 -15.16
C PHE A 197 -7.08 -6.67 -15.02
N PRO A 198 -7.52 -7.29 -16.13
CA PRO A 198 -7.90 -8.68 -16.10
C PRO A 198 -6.66 -9.51 -15.81
N ARG A 199 -6.81 -10.62 -15.08
CA ARG A 199 -5.70 -11.56 -14.89
C ARG A 199 -5.31 -12.12 -16.26
N ARG A 200 -4.00 -12.33 -16.44
CA ARG A 200 -3.47 -13.02 -17.63
C ARG A 200 -3.29 -14.49 -17.30
N SER A 201 -3.67 -15.38 -18.21
CA SER A 201 -3.33 -16.79 -18.07
C SER A 201 -1.82 -16.97 -18.23
N SER A 202 -1.19 -17.68 -17.29
CA SER A 202 0.24 -18.02 -17.33
C SER A 202 0.63 -18.83 -18.57
N SER A 203 -0.32 -19.49 -19.24
CA SER A 203 -0.07 -20.33 -20.40
C SER A 203 -0.23 -19.64 -21.76
N GLN A 204 -0.91 -18.49 -21.84
CA GLN A 204 -1.25 -17.86 -23.14
C GLN A 204 -0.92 -16.37 -23.24
N GLY A 205 -0.49 -15.72 -22.15
CA GLY A 205 -0.17 -14.29 -22.13
C GLY A 205 -1.37 -13.35 -22.38
N ARG A 206 -2.54 -13.89 -22.74
CA ARG A 206 -3.81 -13.19 -22.94
C ARG A 206 -4.71 -13.37 -21.71
N ALA A 207 -5.53 -12.35 -21.45
CA ALA A 207 -6.62 -12.47 -20.48
C ALA A 207 -7.65 -13.48 -20.98
N LEU A 208 -8.16 -14.31 -20.07
CA LEU A 208 -9.33 -15.14 -20.36
C LEU A 208 -10.56 -14.24 -20.49
N ASP A 209 -11.53 -14.63 -21.32
CA ASP A 209 -12.79 -13.88 -21.45
C ASP A 209 -13.51 -13.76 -20.11
N SER A 210 -13.39 -14.77 -19.25
CA SER A 210 -13.90 -14.74 -17.87
C SER A 210 -13.27 -13.64 -17.01
N ASP A 211 -11.98 -13.32 -17.20
CA ASP A 211 -11.32 -12.25 -16.45
C ASP A 211 -11.72 -10.86 -16.94
N ARG A 212 -12.02 -10.71 -18.23
CA ARG A 212 -12.60 -9.48 -18.79
C ARG A 212 -14.04 -9.28 -18.29
N LEU A 213 -14.84 -10.35 -18.31
CA LEU A 213 -16.21 -10.33 -17.83
C LEU A 213 -16.29 -9.93 -16.35
N ILE A 214 -15.30 -10.27 -15.52
CA ILE A 214 -15.23 -9.80 -14.12
C ILE A 214 -15.20 -8.27 -14.07
N LEU A 215 -14.37 -7.61 -14.90
CA LEU A 215 -14.27 -6.14 -14.92
C LEU A 215 -15.53 -5.48 -15.50
N GLU A 216 -16.07 -6.05 -16.58
CA GLU A 216 -17.35 -5.60 -17.16
C GLU A 216 -18.49 -5.70 -16.13
N THR A 217 -18.54 -6.81 -15.39
CA THR A 217 -19.52 -7.03 -14.33
C THR A 217 -19.30 -6.04 -13.18
N GLU A 218 -18.06 -5.83 -12.74
CA GLU A 218 -17.75 -4.86 -11.69
C GLU A 218 -18.22 -3.44 -12.09
N HIS A 219 -17.94 -3.00 -13.32
CA HIS A 219 -18.42 -1.73 -13.85
C HIS A 219 -19.96 -1.64 -13.86
N ALA A 220 -20.65 -2.70 -14.31
CA ALA A 220 -22.11 -2.74 -14.31
C ALA A 220 -22.71 -2.62 -12.90
N TYR A 221 -22.05 -3.20 -11.88
CA TYR A 221 -22.48 -3.05 -10.48
C TYR A 221 -22.29 -1.63 -9.96
N TYR A 222 -21.22 -0.92 -10.32
CA TYR A 222 -21.07 0.49 -9.95
C TYR A 222 -22.13 1.39 -10.63
N GLU A 223 -22.42 1.15 -11.91
CA GLU A 223 -23.50 1.86 -12.61
C GLU A 223 -24.87 1.60 -11.96
N LEU A 224 -25.14 0.37 -11.52
CA LEU A 224 -26.35 0.05 -10.77
C LEU A 224 -26.38 0.74 -9.41
N ALA A 225 -25.28 0.70 -8.65
CA ALA A 225 -25.16 1.35 -7.34
C ALA A 225 -25.44 2.86 -7.45
N LYS A 226 -24.87 3.52 -8.46
CA LYS A 226 -25.13 4.94 -8.78
C LYS A 226 -26.61 5.21 -9.07
N ARG A 227 -27.27 4.37 -9.88
CA ARG A 227 -28.71 4.50 -10.17
C ARG A 227 -29.60 4.31 -8.94
N LEU A 228 -29.14 3.50 -7.99
CA LEU A 228 -29.82 3.27 -6.71
C LEU A 228 -29.51 4.34 -5.65
N GLY A 229 -28.65 5.32 -5.95
CA GLY A 229 -28.25 6.37 -5.01
C GLY A 229 -27.31 5.88 -3.91
N VAL A 230 -26.63 4.75 -4.12
CA VAL A 230 -25.61 4.24 -3.20
C VAL A 230 -24.31 5.02 -3.42
N ASP A 231 -23.75 5.53 -2.33
CA ASP A 231 -22.42 6.16 -2.36
C ASP A 231 -21.37 5.12 -2.75
N SER A 232 -20.78 5.32 -3.92
CA SER A 232 -19.86 4.38 -4.56
C SER A 232 -18.86 5.13 -5.43
N VAL A 233 -17.74 4.46 -5.73
CA VAL A 233 -16.70 5.03 -6.59
C VAL A 233 -17.20 5.22 -8.02
N GLN A 234 -16.70 6.25 -8.69
CA GLN A 234 -16.89 6.40 -10.14
C GLN A 234 -15.97 5.41 -10.85
N ALA A 235 -16.52 4.65 -11.79
CA ALA A 235 -15.78 3.65 -12.55
C ALA A 235 -15.99 3.85 -14.05
N THR A 236 -14.91 3.74 -14.81
CA THR A 236 -14.92 3.70 -16.28
C THR A 236 -14.28 2.39 -16.73
N LEU A 237 -14.83 1.79 -17.79
CA LEU A 237 -14.30 0.58 -18.41
C LEU A 237 -13.53 0.91 -19.69
#